data_AF-A0A952LM79-F1
#
_entry.id   AF-A0A952LM79-F1
#
_cell.length_a   1.000
_cell.length_b   1.000
_cell.length_c   1.000
_cell.angle_alpha   90.00
_cell.angle_beta   90.00
_cell.angle_gamma   90.00
#
_symmetry.space_group_name_H-M   'P 1'
#
loop_
_entity.id
_entity.type
_entity.pdbx_description
1 polymer ?
#
loop_
_entity_poly.entity_id
_entity_poly.type
_entity_poly.pdbx_seq_one_letter_code
_entity_poly.pdbx_strand_id
1 'polypeptide(L)'
;MNKRKFLEIAGKTSFGLFASPYFLENASFNPLAKKNTKNWIWARPKEQSIELWKKDLEKVKKTGFDAVLLEVYNGNTTYFENNKFPVKEALLEKLIPICKEIG
;
A
#
# COMPACT_ATOMS: atom_id res chain seq x y z
N MET A 1 -12.46 21.42 46.08
CA MET A 1 -11.27 22.05 45.47
C MET A 1 -11.62 23.48 45.05
N ASN A 2 -10.80 24.48 45.41
CA ASN A 2 -11.13 25.90 45.20
C ASN A 2 -10.95 26.26 43.70
N LYS A 3 -11.97 26.83 43.04
CA LYS A 3 -11.99 27.04 41.57
C LYS A 3 -10.78 27.83 41.05
N ARG A 4 -10.26 28.75 41.86
CA ARG A 4 -9.05 29.53 41.57
C ARG A 4 -7.79 28.65 41.54
N LYS A 5 -7.63 27.73 42.49
CA LYS A 5 -6.51 26.78 42.51
C LYS A 5 -6.54 25.82 41.32
N PHE A 6 -7.74 25.42 40.87
CA PHE A 6 -7.88 24.58 39.68
C PHE A 6 -7.44 25.30 38.41
N LEU A 7 -7.90 26.54 38.20
CA LEU A 7 -7.49 27.35 37.05
C LEU A 7 -5.99 27.65 37.05
N GLU A 8 -5.41 27.90 38.22
CA GLU A 8 -3.98 28.15 38.34
C GLU A 8 -3.14 26.90 38.06
N ILE A 9 -3.59 25.73 38.52
CA ILE A 9 -2.94 24.46 38.24
C ILE A 9 -3.08 24.12 36.74
N ALA A 10 -4.29 24.21 36.17
CA ALA A 10 -4.54 23.95 34.75
C ALA A 10 -3.77 24.91 33.82
N GLY A 11 -3.61 26.17 34.20
CA GLY A 11 -2.80 27.14 33.46
C GLY A 11 -1.30 26.83 33.53
N LYS A 12 -0.80 26.36 34.68
CA LYS A 12 0.62 26.01 34.85
C LYS A 12 0.97 24.67 34.16
N THR A 13 0.06 23.68 34.15
CA THR A 13 0.30 22.40 33.45
C THR A 13 0.18 22.49 31.93
N SER A 14 -0.67 23.37 31.40
CA SER A 14 -0.80 23.52 29.94
C SER A 14 0.46 24.08 29.30
N PHE A 15 1.16 25.05 29.91
CA PHE A 15 2.41 25.58 29.35
C PHE A 15 3.59 24.59 29.38
N GLY A 16 3.62 23.67 30.35
CA GLY A 16 4.70 22.66 30.45
C GLY A 16 4.69 21.61 29.34
N LEU A 17 3.51 21.31 28.78
CA LEU A 17 3.37 20.32 27.71
C LEU A 17 3.72 20.89 26.32
N PHE A 18 3.57 22.21 26.12
CA PHE A 18 3.94 22.87 24.85
C PHE A 18 5.44 23.17 24.72
N ALA A 19 6.18 23.20 25.83
CA ALA A 19 7.63 23.46 25.82
C ALA A 19 8.48 22.18 25.66
N SER A 20 7.86 21.01 25.52
CA SER A 20 8.58 19.75 25.34
C SER A 20 9.05 19.58 23.89
N PRO A 21 10.36 19.59 23.61
CA PRO A 21 10.88 19.38 22.25
C PRO A 21 10.49 18.01 21.68
N TYR A 22 10.20 17.04 22.55
CA TYR A 22 9.79 15.68 22.16
C TYR A 22 8.42 15.62 21.45
N PHE A 23 7.53 16.60 21.67
CA PHE A 23 6.24 16.66 20.99
C PHE A 23 6.31 17.43 19.66
N LEU A 24 7.19 18.44 19.57
CA LEU A 24 7.37 19.22 18.33
C LEU A 24 8.12 18.44 17.25
N GLU A 25 9.02 17.54 17.63
CA GLU A 25 9.79 16.72 16.68
C GLU A 25 8.90 15.73 15.88
N ASN A 26 7.82 15.26 16.50
CA ASN A 26 6.85 14.35 15.87
C ASN A 26 5.73 15.07 15.09
N ALA A 27 5.64 16.40 15.18
CA ALA A 27 4.59 17.19 14.54
C ALA A 27 4.99 17.73 13.15
N SER A 28 5.92 17.04 12.47
CA SER A 28 6.19 17.24 11.03
C SER A 28 5.05 16.68 10.16
N PHE A 29 3.80 16.94 10.53
CA PHE A 29 2.67 16.70 9.64
C PHE A 29 2.70 17.81 8.61
N ASN A 30 3.26 17.52 7.44
CA ASN A 30 3.15 18.39 6.29
C ASN A 30 1.83 18.04 5.57
N PRO A 31 0.71 18.76 5.81
CA PRO A 31 -0.58 18.49 5.17
C PRO A 31 -0.52 18.62 3.63
N LEU A 32 0.55 19.21 3.10
CA LEU A 32 0.80 19.43 1.68
C LEU A 32 1.84 18.46 1.09
N ALA A 33 2.48 17.62 1.91
CA ALA A 33 3.27 16.52 1.37
C ALA A 33 2.29 15.52 0.76
N LYS A 34 2.09 15.62 -0.56
CA LYS A 34 1.35 14.62 -1.34
C LYS A 34 2.01 13.27 -1.11
N LYS A 35 1.48 12.51 -0.15
CA LYS A 35 1.92 11.14 0.11
C LYS A 35 1.71 10.41 -1.20
N ASN A 36 2.79 9.96 -1.82
CA ASN A 36 2.75 9.13 -3.02
C ASN A 36 2.23 7.75 -2.60
N THR A 37 0.95 7.68 -2.23
CA THR A 37 0.28 6.45 -1.85
C THR A 37 0.01 5.66 -3.10
N LYS A 38 0.74 4.57 -3.28
CA LYS A 38 0.49 3.62 -4.36
C LYS A 38 -0.79 2.84 -4.02
N ASN A 39 -1.74 2.81 -4.95
CA ASN A 39 -2.98 2.04 -4.82
C ASN A 39 -2.73 0.61 -5.30
N TRP A 40 -2.97 -0.37 -4.44
CA TRP A 40 -2.67 -1.78 -4.73
C TRP A 40 -3.97 -2.58 -4.81
N ILE A 41 -4.01 -3.55 -5.73
CA ILE A 41 -5.10 -4.51 -5.82
C ILE A 41 -4.55 -5.93 -5.76
N TRP A 42 -5.25 -6.82 -5.07
CA TRP A 42 -4.95 -8.25 -5.07
C TRP A 42 -5.83 -8.95 -6.11
N ALA A 43 -5.23 -9.86 -6.88
CA ALA A 43 -5.92 -10.59 -7.93
C ALA A 43 -5.54 -12.07 -7.93
N ARG A 44 -6.52 -12.92 -8.21
CA ARG A 44 -6.29 -14.34 -8.49
C ARG A 44 -6.06 -14.56 -9.98
N PRO A 45 -5.11 -15.43 -10.37
CA PRO A 45 -5.01 -15.93 -11.72
C PRO A 45 -6.32 -16.54 -12.19
N LYS A 46 -6.71 -16.22 -13.43
CA LYS A 46 -7.80 -16.83 -14.16
C LYS A 46 -7.28 -17.36 -15.49
N GLU A 47 -7.86 -18.45 -15.96
CA GLU A 47 -7.54 -19.02 -17.26
C GLU A 47 -8.09 -18.10 -18.36
N GLN A 48 -7.18 -17.37 -19.01
CA GLN A 48 -7.51 -16.50 -20.14
C GLN A 48 -6.26 -16.23 -20.98
N SER A 49 -6.47 -15.71 -22.18
CA SER A 49 -5.35 -15.37 -23.07
C SER A 49 -4.55 -14.17 -22.56
N ILE A 50 -3.33 -14.03 -23.08
CA ILE A 50 -2.40 -12.97 -22.69
C ILE A 50 -2.92 -11.60 -23.17
N GLU A 51 -3.64 -11.55 -24.29
CA GLU A 51 -4.27 -10.33 -24.80
C GLU A 51 -5.39 -9.84 -23.87
N LEU A 52 -6.16 -10.77 -23.28
CA LEU A 52 -7.18 -10.44 -22.29
C LEU A 52 -6.56 -9.94 -20.99
N TRP A 53 -5.47 -10.58 -20.55
CA TRP A 53 -4.68 -10.08 -19.41
C TRP A 53 -4.17 -8.66 -19.63
N LYS A 54 -3.61 -8.35 -20.80
CA LYS A 54 -3.15 -6.99 -21.13
C LYS A 54 -4.29 -5.97 -21.04
N LYS A 55 -5.46 -6.28 -21.61
CA LYS A 55 -6.64 -5.41 -21.53
C LYS A 55 -7.11 -5.18 -20.08
N ASP A 56 -7.10 -6.22 -19.25
CA ASP A 56 -7.47 -6.12 -17.84
C ASP A 56 -6.49 -5.25 -17.07
N LEU A 57 -5.18 -5.44 -17.26
CA LEU A 57 -4.13 -4.67 -16.60
C LEU A 57 -4.15 -3.19 -17.01
N GLU A 58 -4.39 -2.90 -18.29
CA GLU A 58 -4.59 -1.52 -18.76
C GLU A 58 -5.80 -0.86 -18.10
N LYS A 59 -6.91 -1.61 -17.94
CA LYS A 59 -8.10 -1.12 -17.24
C LYS A 59 -7.80 -0.83 -15.77
N VAL A 60 -7.06 -1.70 -15.10
CA VAL A 60 -6.62 -1.52 -13.71
C VAL A 60 -5.78 -0.25 -13.58
N LYS A 61 -4.81 -0.03 -14.47
CA LYS A 61 -3.98 1.18 -14.48
C LYS A 61 -4.81 2.44 -14.71
N LYS A 62 -5.73 2.41 -15.68
CA LYS A 62 -6.66 3.53 -15.98
C LYS A 62 -7.56 3.88 -14.79
N THR A 63 -7.85 2.91 -13.92
CA THR A 63 -8.67 3.09 -12.72
C THR A 63 -7.88 3.74 -11.56
N GLY A 64 -6.57 3.91 -11.70
CA GLY A 64 -5.71 4.56 -10.71
C GLY A 64 -5.04 3.61 -9.73
N PHE A 65 -4.96 2.31 -10.05
CA PHE A 65 -4.12 1.36 -9.33
C PHE A 65 -2.68 1.36 -9.88
N ASP A 66 -1.71 1.31 -8.99
CA ASP A 66 -0.28 1.37 -9.30
C ASP A 66 0.39 -0.01 -9.26
N ALA A 67 -0.24 -0.99 -8.60
CA ALA A 67 0.31 -2.34 -8.49
C ALA A 67 -0.79 -3.40 -8.41
N VAL A 68 -0.51 -4.56 -9.00
CA VAL A 68 -1.33 -5.77 -8.88
C VAL A 68 -0.52 -6.84 -8.18
N LEU A 69 -1.04 -7.36 -7.07
CA LEU A 69 -0.50 -8.51 -6.37
C LEU A 69 -1.23 -9.76 -6.86
N LEU A 70 -0.61 -10.46 -7.81
CA LEU A 70 -1.12 -11.74 -8.31
C LEU A 70 -0.80 -12.87 -7.33
N GLU A 71 -1.77 -13.73 -7.07
CA GLU A 71 -1.56 -14.99 -6.34
C GLU A 71 -0.61 -15.90 -7.14
N VAL A 72 0.59 -16.13 -6.61
CA VAL A 72 1.64 -16.93 -7.27
C VAL A 72 1.62 -18.41 -6.84
N TYR A 73 0.95 -18.74 -5.74
CA TYR A 73 0.82 -20.08 -5.19
C TYR A 73 -0.50 -20.20 -4.45
N ASN A 74 -1.27 -21.24 -4.77
CA ASN A 74 -2.62 -21.46 -4.23
C ASN A 74 -2.70 -22.59 -3.19
N GLY A 75 -1.56 -23.14 -2.75
CA GLY A 75 -1.47 -24.31 -1.88
C GLY A 75 -1.21 -25.62 -2.64
N ASN A 76 -1.58 -25.72 -3.92
CA ASN A 76 -1.44 -26.93 -4.73
C ASN A 76 -0.50 -26.75 -5.93
N THR A 77 -0.59 -25.61 -6.61
CA THR A 77 0.15 -25.32 -7.84
C THR A 77 0.69 -23.89 -7.83
N THR A 78 1.78 -23.66 -8.56
CA THR A 78 2.39 -22.33 -8.74
C THR A 78 2.10 -21.74 -10.11
N TYR A 79 2.13 -20.41 -10.17
CA TYR A 79 1.94 -19.59 -11.38
C TYR A 79 3.23 -18.88 -11.82
N PHE A 80 4.37 -19.42 -11.41
CA PHE A 80 5.72 -18.99 -11.74
C PHE A 80 6.62 -20.22 -11.88
N GLU A 81 7.67 -20.11 -12.68
CA GLU A 81 8.60 -21.21 -12.91
C GLU A 81 9.40 -21.55 -11.65
N ASN A 82 9.42 -22.83 -11.30
CA ASN A 82 10.26 -23.37 -10.24
C ASN A 82 10.43 -24.89 -10.37
N ASN A 83 11.38 -25.44 -9.61
CA ASN A 83 11.72 -26.86 -9.63
C ASN A 83 11.19 -27.66 -8.41
N LYS A 84 10.38 -27.04 -7.54
CA LYS A 84 9.98 -27.61 -6.23
C LYS A 84 8.50 -27.99 -6.17
N PHE A 85 7.65 -27.23 -6.85
CA PHE A 85 6.20 -27.35 -6.79
C PHE A 85 5.63 -27.59 -8.19
N PRO A 86 4.45 -28.23 -8.30
CA PRO A 86 3.76 -28.35 -9.58
C PRO A 86 3.46 -26.96 -10.16
N VAL A 87 3.99 -26.68 -11.35
CA VAL A 87 3.73 -25.43 -12.08
C VAL A 87 2.51 -25.62 -12.96
N LYS A 88 1.46 -24.82 -12.76
CA LYS A 88 0.28 -24.84 -13.64
C LYS A 88 0.56 -24.06 -14.92
N GLU A 89 1.17 -22.88 -14.79
CA GLU A 89 1.58 -22.03 -15.90
C GLU A 89 2.66 -21.04 -15.41
N ALA A 90 3.64 -20.73 -16.26
CA ALA A 90 4.59 -19.62 -16.04
C ALA A 90 3.93 -18.26 -16.32
N LEU A 91 2.84 -17.95 -15.59
CA LEU A 91 2.02 -16.77 -15.84
C LEU A 91 2.76 -15.49 -15.44
N LEU A 92 3.48 -15.50 -14.32
CA LEU A 92 4.19 -14.33 -13.82
C LEU A 92 5.22 -13.82 -14.84
N GLU A 93 5.97 -14.73 -15.44
CA GLU A 93 6.99 -14.46 -16.46
C GLU A 93 6.38 -13.83 -17.72
N LYS A 94 5.16 -14.24 -18.09
CA LYS A 94 4.42 -13.66 -19.22
C LYS A 94 3.89 -12.26 -18.91
N LEU A 95 3.46 -12.00 -17.67
CA LEU A 95 2.82 -10.73 -17.30
C LEU A 95 3.83 -9.63 -16.94
N ILE A 96 5.01 -9.97 -16.39
CA ILE A 96 6.06 -9.00 -16.07
C ILE A 96 6.38 -8.03 -17.24
N PRO A 97 6.67 -8.49 -18.47
CA PRO A 97 6.98 -7.58 -19.58
C PRO A 97 5.79 -6.67 -19.94
N ILE A 98 4.56 -7.19 -19.84
CA ILE A 98 3.33 -6.42 -20.12
C ILE A 98 3.14 -5.32 -19.08
N CYS A 99 3.32 -5.63 -17.79
CA CYS A 99 3.26 -4.64 -16.72
C CYS A 99 4.34 -3.55 -16.88
N LYS A 100 5.55 -3.91 -17.34
CA LYS A 100 6.60 -2.94 -17.65
C LYS A 100 6.23 -1.99 -18.80
N GLU A 101 5.50 -2.49 -19.80
CA GLU A 101 4.99 -1.69 -20.92
C GLU A 101 3.89 -0.71 -20.48
N ILE A 102 2.98 -1.16 -19.61
CA ILE A 102 1.83 -0.38 -19.12
C ILE A 102 2.25 0.71 -18.11
N GLY A 103 3.25 0.41 -17.26
CA GLY A 103 3.71 1.27 -16.17
C GLY A 103 2.83 1.26 -14.93
#